data_AF-A0A920VW37-F1
#
_entry.id   AF-A0A920VW37-F1
#
_cell.length_a   1.000
_cell.length_b   1.000
_cell.length_c   1.000
_cell.angle_alpha   90.00
_cell.angle_beta   90.00
_cell.angle_gamma   90.00
#
_symmetry.space_group_name_H-M   'P 1'
#
loop_
_entity.id
_entity.type
_entity.pdbx_description
1 polymer ?
#
loop_
_entity_poly.entity_id
_entity_poly.type
_entity_poly.pdbx_seq_one_letter_code
_entity_poly.pdbx_strand_id
1 'polypeptide(L)'
;MASNGEGPGADMIKSFIELNGEGLCGIALNTSDIEAARNKLVAEGVDIGNFIDGEGKDEDSGEIRTWKNLFLPFSLTRGLFTFLIQHEGKGFYSQSQRRV
;
A
#
# COMPACT_ATOMS: atom_id res chain seq x y z
N MET A 1 4.64 5.79 -3.60
CA MET A 1 5.44 4.56 -3.82
C MET A 1 5.86 4.54 -5.28
N ALA A 2 7.15 4.66 -5.55
CA ALA A 2 7.74 4.65 -6.89
C ALA A 2 9.24 4.30 -6.75
N SER A 3 9.88 3.84 -7.83
CA SER A 3 11.30 3.46 -7.82
C SER A 3 12.24 4.65 -7.56
N ASN A 4 11.79 5.89 -7.78
CA ASN A 4 12.51 7.12 -7.45
C ASN A 4 12.14 7.69 -6.07
N GLY A 5 11.27 7.00 -5.31
CA GLY A 5 10.91 7.39 -3.95
C GLY A 5 11.89 6.86 -2.89
N GLU A 6 11.54 7.14 -1.65
CA GLU A 6 12.23 6.67 -0.45
C GLU A 6 11.33 5.75 0.39
N GLY A 7 11.95 4.94 1.24
CA GLY A 7 11.28 4.05 2.19
C GLY A 7 11.04 2.63 1.68
N PRO A 8 10.47 1.75 2.53
CA PRO A 8 10.48 0.30 2.32
C PRO A 8 9.81 -0.16 1.02
N GLY A 9 8.76 0.54 0.58
CA GLY A 9 8.09 0.25 -0.68
C GLY A 9 8.94 0.60 -1.91
N ALA A 10 9.71 1.70 -1.85
CA ALA A 10 10.59 2.08 -2.94
C ALA A 10 11.81 1.15 -3.04
N ASP A 11 12.39 0.78 -1.89
CA ASP A 11 13.51 -0.16 -1.83
C ASP A 11 13.12 -1.53 -2.38
N MET A 12 11.93 -2.02 -2.03
CA MET A 12 11.39 -3.26 -2.56
C MET A 12 11.22 -3.21 -4.10
N ILE A 13 10.68 -2.11 -4.65
CA ILE A 13 10.50 -1.95 -6.11
C ILE A 13 11.87 -1.93 -6.81
N LYS A 14 12.85 -1.20 -6.27
CA LYS A 14 14.22 -1.17 -6.81
C LYS A 14 14.83 -2.58 -6.84
N SER A 15 14.79 -3.29 -5.72
CA SER A 15 15.30 -4.67 -5.66
C SER A 15 14.56 -5.62 -6.60
N PHE A 16 13.24 -5.47 -6.76
CA PHE A 16 12.48 -6.29 -7.69
C PHE A 16 12.94 -6.09 -9.14
N ILE A 17 13.11 -4.84 -9.57
CA ILE A 17 13.58 -4.48 -10.91
C ILE A 17 15.00 -5.01 -11.14
N GLU A 18 15.89 -4.86 -10.16
CA GLU A 18 17.28 -5.35 -10.25
C GLU A 18 17.36 -6.88 -10.39
N LEU A 19 16.50 -7.62 -9.69
CA LEU A 19 16.54 -9.08 -9.64
C LEU A 19 15.73 -9.76 -10.75
N ASN A 20 14.61 -9.16 -11.18
CA ASN A 20 13.63 -9.80 -12.05
C ASN A 20 13.35 -9.02 -13.34
N GLY A 21 13.90 -7.81 -13.49
CA GLY A 21 13.54 -6.88 -14.56
C GLY A 21 12.18 -6.21 -14.35
N GLU A 22 11.70 -5.54 -15.40
CA GLU A 22 10.39 -4.88 -15.38
C GLU A 22 9.24 -5.89 -15.37
N GLY A 23 8.18 -5.60 -14.62
CA GLY A 23 7.00 -6.46 -14.57
C GLY A 23 6.05 -6.14 -13.42
N LEU A 24 5.06 -7.01 -13.22
CA LEU A 24 4.14 -6.91 -12.08
C LEU A 24 4.91 -7.16 -10.77
N CYS A 25 5.06 -6.11 -9.98
CA CYS A 25 5.85 -6.13 -8.76
C CYS A 25 5.02 -6.50 -7.51
N GLY A 26 3.74 -6.11 -7.45
CA GLY A 26 2.89 -6.36 -6.30
C GLY A 26 1.47 -5.85 -6.41
N ILE A 27 0.70 -6.01 -5.33
CA ILE A 27 -0.73 -5.68 -5.25
C ILE A 27 -1.00 -4.81 -4.01
N ALA A 28 -1.68 -3.69 -4.21
CA ALA A 28 -2.21 -2.85 -3.14
C ALA A 28 -3.71 -3.15 -2.94
N LEU A 29 -4.12 -3.47 -1.72
CA LEU A 29 -5.51 -3.77 -1.38
C LEU A 29 -6.08 -2.67 -0.48
N ASN A 30 -7.07 -1.93 -0.97
CA ASN A 30 -7.67 -0.84 -0.20
C ASN A 30 -8.50 -1.37 0.99
N THR A 31 -8.45 -0.65 2.12
CA THR A 31 -9.33 -0.85 3.28
C THR A 31 -9.84 0.49 3.81
N SER A 32 -11.07 0.50 4.34
CA SER A 32 -11.62 1.66 5.05
C SER A 32 -11.17 1.73 6.51
N ASP A 33 -10.66 0.63 7.06
CA ASP A 33 -10.21 0.51 8.44
C ASP A 33 -9.01 -0.46 8.53
N ILE A 34 -7.81 0.10 8.49
CA ILE A 34 -6.54 -0.63 8.50
C ILE A 34 -6.18 -1.14 9.91
N GLU A 35 -6.69 -0.49 10.96
CA GLU A 35 -6.54 -0.91 12.35
C GLU A 35 -7.34 -2.19 12.60
N ALA A 36 -8.61 -2.20 12.20
CA ALA A 36 -9.46 -3.39 12.30
C ALA A 36 -8.87 -4.57 11.50
N ALA A 37 -8.36 -4.30 10.29
CA ALA A 37 -7.70 -5.32 9.47
C ALA A 37 -6.44 -5.87 10.14
N ARG A 38 -5.58 -5.00 10.70
CA ARG A 38 -4.37 -5.41 11.45
C ARG A 38 -4.75 -6.26 12.66
N ASN A 39 -5.72 -5.82 13.46
CA ASN A 39 -6.15 -6.54 14.66
C ASN A 39 -6.67 -7.94 14.33
N LYS A 40 -7.41 -8.08 13.22
CA LYS A 40 -7.88 -9.39 12.74
C LYS A 40 -6.71 -10.29 12.36
N LEU A 41 -5.72 -9.79 11.61
CA LEU A 41 -4.54 -10.57 11.21
C LEU A 41 -3.73 -11.02 12.44
N VAL A 42 -3.52 -10.13 13.42
CA VAL A 42 -2.83 -10.47 14.67
C VAL A 42 -3.60 -11.53 15.47
N ALA A 43 -4.93 -11.43 15.54
CA ALA A 43 -5.75 -12.42 16.23
C ALA A 43 -5.68 -13.82 15.59
N GLU A 44 -5.46 -13.89 14.27
CA GLU A 44 -5.22 -15.14 13.53
C GLU A 44 -3.75 -15.62 13.62
N GLY A 45 -2.91 -14.98 14.44
CA GLY A 45 -1.53 -15.38 14.66
C GLY A 45 -0.54 -14.95 13.58
N VAL A 46 -0.91 -14.00 12.72
CA VAL A 46 0.00 -13.43 11.73
C VAL A 46 0.96 -12.46 12.40
N ASP A 47 2.26 -12.72 12.30
CA ASP A 47 3.30 -11.76 12.67
C ASP A 47 3.31 -10.60 11.66
N ILE A 48 2.86 -9.42 12.08
CA ILE A 48 2.67 -8.28 11.20
C ILE A 48 3.25 -7.00 11.81
N GLY A 49 3.92 -6.23 10.96
CA GLY A 49 4.61 -5.01 11.35
C GLY A 49 3.71 -3.84 11.76
N ASN A 50 4.34 -2.68 11.91
CA ASN A 50 3.67 -1.42 12.14
C ASN A 50 3.17 -0.80 10.83
N PHE A 51 2.28 0.17 10.94
CA PHE A 51 1.88 0.99 9.80
C PHE A 51 3.06 1.83 9.30
N ILE A 52 3.09 2.05 8.00
CA ILE A 52 4.03 2.96 7.35
C ILE A 52 3.20 4.06 6.69
N ASP A 53 3.40 5.29 7.14
CA ASP A 53 2.79 6.45 6.53
C ASP A 53 3.42 6.72 5.15
N GLY A 54 2.60 7.20 4.22
CA GLY A 54 3.05 7.58 2.90
C GLY A 54 2.30 8.81 2.39
N GLU A 55 2.95 9.52 1.48
CA GLU A 55 2.37 10.66 0.79
C GLU A 55 2.65 10.60 -0.71
N GLY A 56 1.80 11.30 -1.47
CA GLY A 56 1.95 11.46 -2.90
C GLY A 56 1.32 12.78 -3.33
N LYS A 57 2.13 13.59 -4.02
CA LYS A 57 1.66 14.81 -4.65
C LYS A 57 1.20 14.50 -6.07
N ASP A 58 -0.02 14.93 -6.40
CA ASP A 58 -0.50 14.97 -7.76
C ASP A 58 0.21 16.10 -8.53
N GLU A 59 0.88 15.79 -9.63
CA GLU A 59 1.69 16.78 -10.36
C GLU A 59 0.84 17.84 -11.06
N ASP A 60 -0.38 17.49 -11.49
CA ASP A 60 -1.28 18.38 -12.22
C ASP A 60 -2.00 19.37 -11.30
N SER A 61 -2.61 18.85 -10.23
CA SER A 61 -3.41 19.65 -9.28
C SER A 61 -2.59 20.19 -8.10
N GLY A 62 -1.43 19.61 -7.83
CA GLY A 62 -0.63 19.89 -6.64
C GLY A 62 -1.21 19.31 -5.35
N GLU A 63 -2.33 18.57 -5.40
CA GLU A 63 -2.97 17.99 -4.23
C GLU A 63 -2.05 16.95 -3.56
N ILE A 64 -1.95 17.03 -2.25
CA ILE A 64 -1.22 16.06 -1.43
C ILE A 64 -2.21 15.01 -0.93
N ARG A 65 -1.91 13.75 -1.22
CA ARG A 65 -2.63 12.59 -0.70
C ARG A 65 -1.75 11.89 0.31
N THR A 66 -2.32 11.53 1.45
CA THR A 66 -1.65 10.72 2.47
C THR A 66 -2.36 9.38 2.64
N TRP A 67 -1.64 8.39 3.12
CA TRP A 67 -2.17 7.06 3.39
C TRP A 67 -1.32 6.31 4.41
N LYS A 68 -1.89 5.26 4.98
CA LYS A 68 -1.19 4.25 5.77
C LYS A 68 -1.08 2.95 5.00
N ASN A 69 0.09 2.34 5.07
CA ASN A 69 0.35 1.02 4.52
C ASN A 69 0.55 -0.01 5.65
N LEU A 70 0.06 -1.23 5.43
CA LEU A 70 0.37 -2.40 6.24
C LEU A 70 0.90 -3.49 5.30
N PHE A 71 2.21 -3.70 5.30
CA PHE A 71 2.84 -4.73 4.47
C PHE A 71 2.55 -6.12 5.01
N LEU A 72 2.08 -7.01 4.14
CA LEU A 72 1.79 -8.38 4.50
C LEU A 72 3.06 -9.23 4.38
N PRO A 73 3.29 -10.19 5.30
CA PRO A 73 4.40 -11.12 5.17
C PRO A 73 4.31 -11.93 3.88
N PHE A 74 5.45 -12.13 3.21
CA PHE A 74 5.53 -12.95 1.99
C PHE A 74 5.01 -14.39 2.19
N SER A 75 5.14 -14.93 3.39
CA SER A 75 4.61 -16.26 3.76
C SER A 75 3.08 -16.32 3.68
N LEU A 76 2.40 -15.23 4.02
CA LEU A 76 0.95 -15.12 3.96
C LEU A 76 0.44 -15.03 2.52
N THR A 77 1.26 -14.45 1.63
CA THR A 77 0.88 -14.12 0.24
C THR A 77 1.54 -15.05 -0.78
N ARG A 78 2.19 -16.13 -0.34
CA ARG A 78 2.92 -17.09 -1.19
C ARG A 78 3.96 -16.45 -2.11
N GLY A 79 4.68 -15.45 -1.61
CA GLY A 79 5.77 -14.81 -2.35
C GLY A 79 5.36 -13.51 -3.07
N LEU A 80 4.09 -13.11 -3.04
CA LEU A 80 3.63 -11.87 -3.67
C LEU A 80 3.79 -10.68 -2.73
N PHE A 81 4.45 -9.62 -3.18
CA PHE A 81 4.45 -8.36 -2.45
C PHE A 81 3.04 -7.77 -2.42
N THR A 82 2.42 -7.82 -1.26
CA THR A 82 1.04 -7.40 -1.06
C THR A 82 0.96 -6.57 0.20
N PHE A 83 0.17 -5.50 0.17
CA PHE A 83 -0.03 -4.66 1.33
C PHE A 83 -1.46 -4.11 1.35
N LEU A 84 -1.94 -3.85 2.55
CA LEU A 84 -3.17 -3.08 2.74
C LEU A 84 -2.82 -1.59 2.69
N ILE A 85 -3.67 -0.81 2.06
CA ILE A 85 -3.57 0.65 2.01
C ILE A 85 -4.87 1.28 2.49
N GLN A 86 -4.75 2.27 3.37
CA GLN A 86 -5.87 3.13 3.76
C GLN A 86 -5.51 4.56 3.42
N HIS A 87 -6.25 5.14 2.48
CA HIS A 87 -6.14 6.56 2.16
C HIS A 87 -6.71 7.41 3.29
N GLU A 88 -6.02 8.50 3.59
CA GLU A 88 -6.43 9.49 4.56
C GLU A 88 -6.95 10.73 3.83
N GLY A 89 -8.08 11.28 4.27
CA GLY A 89 -8.69 12.48 3.69
C GLY A 89 -10.03 12.27 2.97
N LYS A 90 -10.76 13.38 2.79
CA LYS A 90 -12.08 13.43 2.14
C LYS A 90 -11.94 13.45 0.62
N GLY A 91 -11.78 12.30 -0.05
CA GLY A 91 -11.71 12.31 -1.51
C GLY A 91 -12.07 11.00 -2.21
N PHE A 92 -11.73 9.85 -1.63
CA PHE A 92 -11.79 8.61 -2.40
C PHE A 92 -13.16 7.95 -2.51
N TYR A 93 -14.07 8.21 -1.56
CA TYR A 93 -15.42 7.63 -1.57
C TYR A 93 -16.49 8.49 -2.29
N SER A 94 -16.16 9.72 -2.71
CA SER A 94 -17.17 10.63 -3.29
C SER A 94 -17.29 10.56 -4.81
N GLN A 95 -16.30 10.01 -5.53
CA GLN A 95 -16.25 10.12 -7.00
C GLN A 95 -16.50 8.80 -7.75
N SER A 96 -16.41 7.64 -7.08
CA SER A 96 -16.62 6.33 -7.73
C SER A 96 -18.09 5.88 -7.81
N GLN A 97 -19.02 6.63 -7.21
CA GLN A 97 -20.48 6.35 -7.27
C GLN A 97 -21.25 7.21 -8.28
N ARG A 98 -20.57 8.00 -9.12
CA ARG A 98 -21.21 8.81 -10.17
C ARG A 98 -20.78 8.40 -11.58
N ARG A 99 -21.03 7.14 -11.94
CA ARG A 99 -21.28 6.76 -13.34
C ARG A 99 -22.35 5.67 -13.34
N VAL A 100 -23.59 6.13 -13.47
CA VAL A 100 -24.71 5.40 -14.09
C VAL A 100 -24.89 5.93 -15.50
#